data_AF-A0A0G4KHT4-F1
#
_entry.id   AF-A0A0G4KHT4-F1
#
_cell.length_a   1.000
_cell.length_b   1.000
_cell.length_c   1.000
_cell.angle_alpha   90.00
_cell.angle_beta   90.00
_cell.angle_gamma   90.00
#
_symmetry.space_group_name_H-M   'P 1'
#
loop_
_entity.id
_entity.type
_entity.pdbx_description
1 polymer ?
#
loop_
_entity_poly.entity_id
_entity_poly.type
_entity_poly.pdbx_seq_one_letter_code
_entity_poly.pdbx_strand_id
1 'polypeptide(L)'
;MTEEAILLIRSALNALVDAAEVFPSIIKTDLHACIIHIFATTLAAPSCQEVIVAQSLPTLKRFITSVSGSRKPVNEGEASATDVQLQGCLRRFLSIYLNAQKREASTSLACVKNCLLAITILFTGGTNHLGANEPLVARYLDELVDCLTDRMTAKIAANCIRSLFLQPNPTPADQSLARYLLPRLVAFVTNTDPEDPERARALVAQTLTQTRARGCWSWRTPYQESWLKLVDAIASLIEQDSEFVFDALDGKEVDGLATNGSGKGPDINYRDEPVAFFFVLFGIAFEALATRPGQTDSLATQEQNLAILRALKKILHPRVSGHAIYRDAIFSETMDLLDRLVLTEGLDVQGVIVEIARALCVSHPSARKKNAADDGNLSDDIEQLFELTRIIVLVLSAAIGIHIGRRTMHKVEGRRVL
;
A
#
# COMPACT_ATOMS: atom_id res chain seq x y z
N MET A 1 27.52 2.43 -28.64
CA MET A 1 26.74 1.66 -29.62
C MET A 1 26.02 2.63 -30.55
N THR A 2 25.90 2.32 -31.83
CA THR A 2 25.13 3.15 -32.78
C THR A 2 23.63 2.95 -32.58
N GLU A 3 22.83 3.97 -32.85
CA GLU A 3 21.36 3.93 -32.75
C GLU A 3 20.75 2.86 -33.67
N GLU A 4 21.32 2.71 -34.87
CA GLU A 4 20.93 1.67 -35.84
C GLU A 4 21.10 0.24 -35.28
N ALA A 5 22.19 -0.01 -34.55
CA ALA A 5 22.42 -1.31 -33.93
C ALA A 5 21.41 -1.60 -32.80
N ILE A 6 21.00 -0.57 -32.04
CA ILE A 6 20.00 -0.70 -30.98
C ILE A 6 18.64 -1.06 -31.58
N LEU A 7 18.22 -0.36 -32.64
CA LEU A 7 16.99 -0.65 -33.36
C LEU A 7 16.98 -2.05 -33.97
N LEU A 8 18.11 -2.47 -34.57
CA LEU A 8 18.26 -3.81 -35.12
C LEU A 8 18.14 -4.88 -34.04
N ILE A 9 18.80 -4.72 -32.89
CA ILE A 9 18.70 -5.67 -31.76
C ILE A 9 17.26 -5.77 -31.27
N ARG A 10 16.56 -4.64 -31.11
CA ARG A 10 15.15 -4.63 -30.69
C ARG A 10 14.28 -5.36 -31.72
N SER A 11 14.48 -5.09 -33.01
CA SER A 11 13.74 -5.77 -34.09
C SER A 11 14.02 -7.27 -34.10
N ALA A 12 15.28 -7.67 -33.93
CA ALA A 12 15.70 -9.07 -33.91
C ALA A 12 15.12 -9.83 -32.70
N LEU A 13 15.12 -9.23 -31.52
CA LEU A 13 14.51 -9.83 -30.32
C LEU A 13 13.00 -10.00 -30.48
N ASN A 14 12.30 -9.01 -31.04
CA ASN A 14 10.86 -9.14 -31.31
C ASN A 14 10.59 -10.24 -32.35
N ALA A 15 11.30 -10.23 -33.48
CA ALA A 15 11.15 -11.26 -34.50
C ALA A 15 11.46 -12.67 -33.97
N LEU A 16 12.40 -12.80 -33.04
CA LEU A 16 12.73 -14.08 -32.41
C LEU A 16 11.59 -14.59 -31.51
N VAL A 17 10.94 -13.71 -30.75
CA VAL A 17 9.76 -14.07 -29.94
C VAL A 17 8.59 -14.41 -30.85
N ASP A 18 8.33 -13.61 -31.90
CA ASP A 18 7.27 -13.88 -32.89
C ASP A 18 7.48 -15.24 -33.57
N ALA A 19 8.73 -15.56 -33.94
CA ALA A 19 9.07 -16.86 -34.51
C ALA A 19 8.74 -18.00 -33.54
N ALA A 20 9.07 -17.85 -32.25
CA ALA A 20 8.85 -18.87 -31.23
C ALA A 20 7.37 -19.23 -31.03
N GLU A 21 6.45 -18.34 -31.36
CA GLU A 21 5.01 -18.61 -31.27
C GLU A 21 4.53 -19.59 -32.35
N VAL A 22 5.17 -19.58 -33.52
CA VAL A 22 4.80 -20.39 -34.70
C VAL A 22 5.39 -21.80 -34.65
N PHE A 23 6.48 -22.01 -33.91
CA PHE A 23 7.16 -23.30 -33.87
C PHE A 23 6.32 -24.43 -33.22
N PRO A 24 6.36 -25.66 -33.77
CA PRO A 24 5.71 -26.83 -33.17
C PRO A 24 6.25 -27.14 -31.77
N SER A 25 5.39 -27.68 -30.90
CA SER A 25 5.70 -27.97 -29.48
C SER A 25 6.94 -28.87 -29.26
N ILE A 26 7.32 -29.68 -30.25
CA ILE A 26 8.44 -30.63 -30.20
C ILE A 26 9.80 -29.93 -30.06
N ILE A 27 9.97 -28.77 -30.70
CA ILE A 27 11.22 -27.97 -30.69
C ILE A 27 11.07 -26.63 -29.98
N LYS A 28 9.84 -26.29 -29.57
CA LYS A 28 9.49 -25.05 -28.88
C LYS A 28 10.20 -24.93 -27.52
N THR A 29 10.39 -26.04 -26.81
CA THR A 29 11.13 -26.07 -25.53
C THR A 29 12.58 -25.66 -25.69
N ASP A 30 13.29 -26.18 -26.69
CA ASP A 30 14.70 -25.85 -26.93
C ASP A 30 14.85 -24.39 -27.39
N LEU A 31 13.93 -23.92 -28.23
CA LEU A 31 13.90 -22.51 -28.65
C LEU A 31 13.64 -21.57 -27.46
N HIS A 32 12.71 -21.91 -26.55
CA HIS A 32 12.51 -21.15 -25.32
C HIS A 32 13.77 -21.07 -24.47
N ALA A 33 14.50 -22.18 -24.31
CA ALA A 33 15.76 -22.20 -23.58
C ALA A 33 16.83 -21.30 -24.25
N CYS A 34 16.92 -21.31 -25.58
CA CYS A 34 17.79 -20.42 -26.35
C CYS A 34 17.42 -18.95 -26.17
N ILE A 35 16.13 -18.60 -26.23
CA ILE A 35 15.66 -17.22 -26.03
C ILE A 35 15.96 -16.74 -24.61
N ILE A 36 15.67 -17.56 -23.59
CA ILE A 36 16.03 -17.29 -22.21
C ILE A 36 17.54 -17.04 -22.07
N HIS A 37 18.36 -17.86 -22.72
CA HIS A 37 19.80 -17.69 -22.72
C HIS A 37 20.23 -16.36 -23.37
N ILE A 38 19.62 -15.97 -24.49
CA ILE A 38 19.91 -14.69 -25.16
C ILE A 38 19.56 -13.51 -24.25
N PHE A 39 18.40 -13.54 -23.58
CA PHE A 39 18.03 -12.50 -22.61
C PHE A 39 19.00 -12.47 -21.43
N ALA A 40 19.40 -13.63 -20.89
CA ALA A 40 20.35 -13.71 -19.79
C ALA A 40 21.74 -13.19 -20.18
N THR A 41 22.21 -13.48 -21.38
CA THR A 41 23.50 -12.98 -21.89
C THR A 41 23.43 -11.48 -22.16
N THR A 42 22.31 -10.98 -22.70
CA THR A 42 22.06 -9.55 -22.86
C THR A 42 22.03 -8.83 -21.51
N LEU A 43 21.42 -9.44 -20.50
CA LEU A 43 21.35 -8.92 -19.12
C LEU A 43 22.70 -9.01 -18.39
N ALA A 44 23.59 -9.92 -18.76
CA ALA A 44 24.93 -10.02 -18.18
C ALA A 44 25.94 -9.06 -18.84
N ALA A 45 25.69 -8.64 -20.08
CA ALA A 45 26.61 -7.79 -20.84
C ALA A 45 26.61 -6.34 -20.30
N PRO A 46 27.78 -5.78 -19.89
CA PRO A 46 27.87 -4.41 -19.38
C PRO A 46 27.43 -3.34 -20.38
N SER A 47 27.80 -3.51 -21.65
CA SER A 47 27.48 -2.56 -22.74
C SER A 47 25.98 -2.45 -23.04
N CYS A 48 25.18 -3.42 -22.61
CA CYS A 48 23.75 -3.50 -22.89
C CYS A 48 22.90 -2.83 -21.81
N GLN A 49 23.45 -2.54 -20.63
CA GLN A 49 22.67 -2.18 -19.44
C GLN A 49 21.89 -0.87 -19.57
N GLU A 50 22.48 0.14 -20.21
CA GLU A 50 21.90 1.49 -20.21
C GLU A 50 20.67 1.59 -21.12
N VAL A 51 20.69 0.94 -22.29
CA VAL A 51 19.67 1.13 -23.32
C VAL A 51 19.02 -0.18 -23.75
N ILE A 52 19.82 -1.18 -24.16
CA ILE A 52 19.29 -2.42 -24.75
C ILE A 52 18.42 -3.18 -23.75
N VAL A 53 18.91 -3.35 -22.52
CA VAL A 53 18.20 -4.17 -21.53
C VAL A 53 16.82 -3.59 -21.24
N ALA A 54 16.73 -2.29 -20.94
CA ALA A 54 15.44 -1.63 -20.70
C ALA A 54 14.47 -1.76 -21.88
N GLN A 55 14.95 -1.64 -23.12
CA GLN A 55 14.13 -1.81 -24.32
C GLN A 55 13.74 -3.27 -24.59
N SER A 56 14.49 -4.23 -24.05
CA SER A 56 14.23 -5.67 -24.20
C SER A 56 13.24 -6.23 -23.17
N LEU A 57 13.02 -5.54 -22.03
CA LEU A 57 12.10 -5.97 -20.98
C LEU A 57 10.65 -6.18 -21.45
N PRO A 58 10.06 -5.30 -22.30
CA PRO A 58 8.72 -5.56 -22.84
C PRO A 58 8.65 -6.82 -23.71
N THR A 59 9.71 -7.10 -24.49
CA THR A 59 9.82 -8.30 -25.32
C THR A 59 9.97 -9.55 -24.44
N LEU A 60 10.77 -9.48 -23.37
CA LEU A 60 10.84 -10.52 -22.35
C LEU A 60 9.47 -10.80 -21.74
N LYS A 61 8.70 -9.76 -21.37
CA LYS A 61 7.36 -9.92 -20.81
C LYS A 61 6.43 -10.69 -21.76
N ARG A 62 6.39 -10.29 -23.04
CA ARG A 62 5.59 -10.99 -24.08
C ARG A 62 6.01 -12.46 -24.21
N PHE A 63 7.31 -12.72 -24.26
CA PHE A 63 7.84 -14.07 -24.32
C PHE A 63 7.38 -14.92 -23.12
N ILE A 64 7.50 -14.41 -21.89
CA ILE A 64 7.04 -15.12 -20.69
C ILE A 64 5.54 -15.38 -20.73
N THR A 65 4.72 -14.42 -21.17
CA THR A 65 3.28 -14.63 -21.36
C THR A 65 3.00 -15.79 -22.34
N SER A 66 3.70 -15.85 -23.46
CA SER A 66 3.55 -16.89 -24.49
C SER A 66 3.97 -18.27 -24.00
N VAL A 67 5.07 -18.33 -23.24
CA VAL A 67 5.59 -19.54 -22.59
C VAL A 67 4.58 -20.08 -21.56
N SER A 68 4.01 -19.20 -20.72
CA SER A 68 2.98 -19.57 -19.75
C SER A 68 1.67 -20.05 -20.40
N GLY A 69 1.28 -19.47 -21.54
CA GLY A 69 0.07 -19.85 -22.28
C GLY A 69 0.17 -21.17 -23.04
N SER A 70 1.38 -21.58 -23.44
CA SER A 70 1.63 -22.84 -24.15
C SER A 70 1.65 -24.08 -23.22
N ARG A 71 1.34 -23.89 -21.94
CA ARG A 71 1.47 -24.91 -20.91
C ARG A 71 0.26 -25.84 -20.93
N LYS A 72 0.51 -27.16 -21.06
CA LYS A 72 -0.52 -28.17 -20.86
C LYS A 72 -0.88 -28.25 -19.36
N PRO A 73 -2.15 -28.44 -18.99
CA PRO A 73 -2.50 -28.77 -17.61
C PRO A 73 -1.79 -30.07 -17.25
N VAL A 74 -0.86 -30.00 -16.30
CA VAL A 74 -0.09 -31.15 -15.83
C VAL A 74 -0.95 -31.91 -14.82
N ASN A 75 -0.99 -33.25 -14.93
CA ASN A 75 -1.51 -34.12 -13.88
C ASN A 75 -0.68 -33.90 -12.61
N GLU A 76 -1.33 -33.87 -11.45
CA GLU A 76 -0.71 -33.57 -10.15
C GLU A 76 0.61 -34.35 -9.93
N GLY A 77 1.74 -33.65 -9.84
CA GLY A 77 3.00 -34.21 -9.29
C GLY A 77 4.29 -34.00 -10.10
N GLU A 78 4.24 -33.68 -11.40
CA GLU A 78 5.46 -33.44 -12.20
C GLU A 78 5.65 -31.94 -12.51
N ALA A 79 6.85 -31.41 -12.24
CA ALA A 79 7.21 -30.07 -12.67
C ALA A 79 7.18 -30.00 -14.20
N SER A 80 6.40 -29.07 -14.76
CA SER A 80 6.33 -28.90 -16.21
C SER A 80 7.73 -28.57 -16.73
N ALA A 81 8.09 -29.04 -17.92
CA ALA A 81 9.36 -28.64 -18.56
C ALA A 81 9.53 -27.11 -18.59
N THR A 82 8.43 -26.38 -18.72
CA THR A 82 8.37 -24.91 -18.62
C THR A 82 8.78 -24.39 -17.24
N ASP A 83 8.40 -25.05 -16.14
CA ASP A 83 8.76 -24.64 -14.78
C ASP A 83 10.26 -24.79 -14.54
N VAL A 84 10.84 -25.91 -15.00
CA VAL A 84 12.28 -26.15 -14.91
C VAL A 84 13.06 -25.07 -15.67
N GLN A 85 12.56 -24.67 -16.85
CA GLN A 85 13.15 -23.58 -17.63
C GLN A 85 13.05 -22.22 -16.93
N LEU A 86 11.89 -21.89 -16.36
CA LEU A 86 11.69 -20.64 -15.61
C LEU A 86 12.53 -20.60 -14.33
N GLN A 87 12.65 -21.72 -13.61
CA GLN A 87 13.55 -21.84 -12.45
C GLN A 87 15.02 -21.68 -12.86
N GLY A 88 15.43 -22.27 -13.98
CA GLY A 88 16.76 -22.08 -14.55
C GLY A 88 17.03 -20.62 -14.94
N CYS A 89 16.03 -19.96 -15.52
CA CYS A 89 16.07 -18.53 -15.83
C CYS A 89 16.25 -17.68 -14.57
N LEU A 90 15.42 -17.91 -13.55
CA LEU A 90 15.49 -17.24 -12.26
C LEU A 90 16.88 -17.41 -11.62
N ARG A 91 17.41 -18.64 -11.60
CA ARG A 91 18.75 -18.92 -11.08
C ARG A 91 19.82 -18.11 -11.80
N ARG A 92 19.74 -18.02 -13.12
CA ARG A 92 20.72 -17.29 -13.94
C ARG A 92 20.62 -15.77 -13.74
N PHE A 93 19.41 -15.21 -13.72
CA PHE A 93 19.21 -13.79 -13.44
C PHE A 93 19.65 -13.42 -12.02
N LEU A 94 19.34 -14.24 -11.03
CA LEU A 94 19.76 -14.03 -9.65
C LEU A 94 21.30 -14.10 -9.52
N SER A 95 21.95 -15.01 -10.24
CA SER A 95 23.42 -15.06 -10.29
C SER A 95 24.03 -13.79 -10.91
N ILE A 96 23.41 -13.23 -11.95
CA ILE A 96 23.88 -11.98 -12.58
C ILE A 96 23.69 -10.82 -11.60
N TYR A 97 22.52 -10.75 -10.95
CA TYR A 97 22.22 -9.77 -9.92
C TYR A 97 23.23 -9.79 -8.77
N LEU A 98 23.53 -10.96 -8.20
CA LEU A 98 24.49 -11.10 -7.09
C LEU A 98 25.90 -10.68 -7.49
N ASN A 99 26.30 -10.90 -8.75
CA ASN A 99 27.58 -10.41 -9.24
C ASN A 99 27.56 -8.88 -9.42
N ALA A 100 26.46 -8.32 -9.92
CA ALA A 100 26.30 -6.88 -10.09
C ALA A 100 26.25 -6.13 -8.74
N GLN A 101 25.72 -6.77 -7.68
CA GLN A 101 25.68 -6.21 -6.33
C GLN A 101 27.07 -5.92 -5.74
N LYS A 102 28.14 -6.55 -6.23
CA LYS A 102 29.52 -6.25 -5.80
C LYS A 102 29.98 -4.83 -6.18
N ARG A 103 29.25 -4.14 -7.06
CA ARG A 103 29.50 -2.76 -7.51
C ARG A 103 30.93 -2.52 -8.06
N GLU A 104 31.51 -3.53 -8.71
CA GLU A 104 32.87 -3.47 -9.27
C GLU A 104 32.96 -2.61 -10.55
N ALA A 105 31.86 -2.47 -11.31
CA ALA A 105 31.82 -1.74 -12.58
C ALA A 105 30.85 -0.54 -12.51
N SER A 106 31.10 0.48 -13.33
CA SER A 106 30.21 1.65 -13.44
C SER A 106 28.77 1.28 -13.86
N THR A 107 28.62 0.22 -14.65
CA THR A 107 27.33 -0.31 -15.12
C THR A 107 26.65 -1.25 -14.11
N SER A 108 27.31 -1.59 -13.00
CA SER A 108 26.80 -2.56 -12.03
C SER A 108 25.46 -2.15 -11.42
N LEU A 109 25.28 -0.86 -11.09
CA LEU A 109 24.02 -0.37 -10.53
C LEU A 109 22.87 -0.49 -11.54
N ALA A 110 23.10 -0.15 -12.81
CA ALA A 110 22.10 -0.33 -13.86
C ALA A 110 21.74 -1.81 -14.03
N CYS A 111 22.73 -2.70 -13.93
CA CYS A 111 22.51 -4.14 -13.96
C CYS A 111 21.66 -4.64 -12.79
N VAL A 112 21.90 -4.19 -11.56
CA VAL A 112 21.06 -4.51 -10.39
C VAL A 112 19.61 -4.12 -10.65
N LYS A 113 19.38 -2.87 -11.06
CA LYS A 113 18.04 -2.33 -11.36
C LYS A 113 17.32 -3.14 -12.44
N ASN A 114 18.01 -3.42 -13.54
CA ASN A 114 17.46 -4.20 -14.64
C ASN A 114 17.19 -5.65 -14.25
N CYS A 115 18.03 -6.27 -13.41
CA CYS A 115 17.81 -7.62 -12.93
C CYS A 115 16.57 -7.70 -12.03
N LEU A 116 16.35 -6.73 -11.14
CA LEU A 116 15.14 -6.67 -10.30
C LEU A 116 13.87 -6.61 -11.17
N LEU A 117 13.88 -5.80 -12.24
CA LEU A 117 12.76 -5.72 -13.18
C LEU A 117 12.57 -7.01 -13.97
N ALA A 118 13.67 -7.58 -14.51
CA ALA A 118 13.63 -8.82 -15.28
C ALA A 118 13.13 -10.01 -14.46
N ILE A 119 13.59 -10.15 -13.21
CA ILE A 119 13.12 -11.20 -12.29
C ILE A 119 11.65 -10.97 -11.93
N THR A 120 11.25 -9.73 -11.64
CA THR A 120 9.82 -9.41 -11.41
C THR A 120 8.94 -9.81 -12.59
N ILE A 121 9.39 -9.57 -13.84
CA ILE A 121 8.67 -9.97 -15.06
C ILE A 121 8.51 -11.50 -15.16
N LEU A 122 9.44 -12.32 -14.62
CA LEU A 122 9.26 -13.77 -14.60
C LEU A 122 8.04 -14.18 -13.76
N PHE A 123 7.73 -13.43 -12.70
CA PHE A 123 6.57 -13.68 -11.83
C PHE A 123 5.30 -13.01 -12.36
N THR A 124 5.40 -11.79 -12.91
CA THR A 124 4.21 -10.97 -13.27
C THR A 124 3.87 -11.00 -14.76
N GLY A 125 4.71 -11.63 -15.59
CA GLY A 125 4.55 -11.65 -17.06
C GLY A 125 3.50 -12.64 -17.54
N GLY A 126 3.21 -13.70 -16.78
CA GLY A 126 2.28 -14.76 -17.15
C GLY A 126 1.59 -15.35 -15.92
N THR A 127 1.12 -16.59 -16.02
CA THR A 127 0.53 -17.31 -14.87
C THR A 127 1.65 -17.85 -13.98
N ASN A 128 1.84 -17.22 -12.80
CA ASN A 128 2.90 -17.61 -11.88
C ASN A 128 2.61 -18.96 -11.21
N HIS A 129 3.62 -19.83 -11.16
CA HIS A 129 3.58 -21.11 -10.43
C HIS A 129 4.79 -21.29 -9.50
N LEU A 130 5.70 -20.32 -9.48
CA LEU A 130 6.87 -20.30 -8.61
C LEU A 130 6.47 -19.69 -7.26
N GLY A 131 6.19 -20.56 -6.29
CA GLY A 131 5.82 -20.15 -4.95
C GLY A 131 7.02 -19.82 -4.05
N ALA A 132 6.76 -19.17 -2.92
CA ALA A 132 7.77 -18.84 -1.91
C ALA A 132 8.41 -20.06 -1.23
N ASN A 133 7.86 -21.26 -1.43
CA ASN A 133 8.43 -22.52 -0.94
C ASN A 133 9.74 -22.88 -1.66
N GLU A 134 9.96 -22.33 -2.85
CA GLU A 134 11.18 -22.55 -3.61
C GLU A 134 12.33 -21.68 -3.05
N PRO A 135 13.51 -22.26 -2.75
CA PRO A 135 14.59 -21.53 -2.09
C PRO A 135 15.15 -20.38 -2.92
N LEU A 136 15.13 -20.50 -4.26
CA LEU A 136 15.56 -19.42 -5.15
C LEU A 136 14.58 -18.23 -5.13
N VAL A 137 13.29 -18.52 -4.97
CA VAL A 137 12.25 -17.50 -4.90
C VAL A 137 12.35 -16.79 -3.55
N ALA A 138 12.41 -17.53 -2.45
CA ALA A 138 12.60 -16.97 -1.12
C ALA A 138 13.83 -16.05 -1.06
N ARG A 139 14.97 -16.50 -1.61
CA ARG A 139 16.18 -15.69 -1.70
C ARG A 139 15.97 -14.39 -2.48
N TYR A 140 15.29 -14.43 -3.62
CA TYR A 140 14.96 -13.21 -4.36
C TYR A 140 14.06 -12.27 -3.56
N LEU A 141 13.06 -12.80 -2.84
CA LEU A 141 12.17 -11.99 -2.02
C LEU A 141 12.91 -11.30 -0.87
N ASP A 142 13.85 -11.98 -0.21
CA ASP A 142 14.68 -11.37 0.83
C ASP A 142 15.59 -10.27 0.24
N GLU A 143 16.26 -10.53 -0.89
CA GLU A 143 17.07 -9.52 -1.60
C GLU A 143 16.26 -8.29 -2.02
N LEU A 144 14.99 -8.50 -2.42
CA LEU A 144 14.08 -7.41 -2.79
C LEU A 144 13.72 -6.54 -1.59
N VAL A 145 13.57 -7.13 -0.40
CA VAL A 145 13.33 -6.40 0.84
C VAL A 145 14.59 -5.65 1.28
N ASP A 146 15.78 -6.27 1.17
CA ASP A 146 17.05 -5.61 1.48
C ASP A 146 17.29 -4.38 0.59
N CYS A 147 16.93 -4.47 -0.70
CA CYS A 147 17.00 -3.35 -1.64
C CYS A 147 16.14 -2.15 -1.27
N LEU A 148 15.11 -2.30 -0.42
CA LEU A 148 14.31 -1.17 0.09
C LEU A 148 15.10 -0.27 1.03
N THR A 149 16.20 -0.76 1.59
CA THR A 149 17.07 0.01 2.49
C THR A 149 18.24 0.69 1.77
N ASP A 150 18.48 0.36 0.49
CA ASP A 150 19.57 0.95 -0.29
C ASP A 150 19.13 2.21 -1.05
N ARG A 151 19.90 3.29 -0.86
CA ARG A 151 19.65 4.63 -1.42
C ARG A 151 19.56 4.69 -2.95
N MET A 152 20.04 3.67 -3.66
CA MET A 152 20.06 3.69 -5.12
C MET A 152 19.08 2.70 -5.76
N THR A 153 18.49 1.77 -5.00
CA THR A 153 17.58 0.73 -5.51
C THR A 153 16.19 0.75 -4.89
N ALA A 154 15.98 1.49 -3.81
CA ALA A 154 14.76 1.42 -3.00
C ALA A 154 13.46 1.71 -3.79
N LYS A 155 13.45 2.70 -4.68
CA LYS A 155 12.28 3.02 -5.54
C LYS A 155 11.96 1.90 -6.51
N ILE A 156 12.97 1.27 -7.11
CA ILE A 156 12.78 0.17 -8.06
C ILE A 156 12.31 -1.08 -7.33
N ALA A 157 12.89 -1.38 -6.17
CA ALA A 157 12.43 -2.48 -5.32
C ALA A 157 10.95 -2.29 -4.90
N ALA A 158 10.58 -1.09 -4.47
CA ALA A 158 9.20 -0.76 -4.11
C ALA A 158 8.22 -0.96 -5.30
N ASN A 159 8.62 -0.56 -6.51
CA ASN A 159 7.82 -0.75 -7.73
C ASN A 159 7.72 -2.23 -8.15
N CYS A 160 8.79 -3.01 -7.96
CA CYS A 160 8.76 -4.46 -8.15
C CYS A 160 7.79 -5.13 -7.17
N ILE A 161 7.83 -4.77 -5.88
CA ILE A 161 6.88 -5.23 -4.86
C ILE A 161 5.45 -4.86 -5.25
N ARG A 162 5.22 -3.63 -5.69
CA ARG A 162 3.92 -3.18 -6.20
C ARG A 162 3.41 -4.08 -7.33
N SER A 163 4.27 -4.42 -8.28
CA SER A 163 3.93 -5.27 -9.42
C SER A 163 3.60 -6.71 -8.99
N LEU A 164 4.29 -7.25 -7.99
CA LEU A 164 4.01 -8.57 -7.43
C LEU A 164 2.66 -8.63 -6.69
N PHE A 165 2.31 -7.57 -5.96
CA PHE A 165 1.08 -7.52 -5.16
C PHE A 165 -0.17 -7.14 -5.96
N LEU A 166 -0.05 -6.26 -6.95
CA LEU A 166 -1.20 -5.69 -7.67
C LEU A 166 -1.51 -6.38 -9.00
N GLN A 167 -1.24 -7.68 -9.10
CA GLN A 167 -1.63 -8.47 -10.25
C GLN A 167 -3.16 -8.53 -10.41
N PRO A 168 -3.70 -8.51 -11.65
CA PRO A 168 -5.14 -8.54 -11.87
C PRO A 168 -5.77 -9.88 -11.48
N ASN A 169 -5.08 -11.00 -11.72
CA ASN A 169 -5.54 -12.36 -11.44
C ASN A 169 -4.46 -13.14 -10.67
N PRO A 170 -4.38 -13.01 -9.33
CA PRO A 170 -3.32 -13.63 -8.54
C PRO A 170 -3.48 -15.16 -8.47
N THR A 171 -2.40 -15.90 -8.74
CA THR A 171 -2.36 -17.36 -8.61
C THR A 171 -2.08 -17.80 -7.16
N PRO A 172 -2.22 -19.10 -6.82
CA PRO A 172 -1.79 -19.61 -5.52
C PRO A 172 -0.30 -19.38 -5.23
N ALA A 173 0.54 -19.37 -6.26
CA ALA A 173 1.95 -19.05 -6.13
C ALA A 173 2.14 -17.57 -5.77
N ASP A 174 1.43 -16.64 -6.42
CA ASP A 174 1.47 -15.22 -6.07
C ASP A 174 1.03 -14.98 -4.62
N GLN A 175 -0.04 -15.66 -4.18
CA GLN A 175 -0.48 -15.61 -2.78
C GLN A 175 0.63 -16.08 -1.82
N SER A 176 1.41 -17.10 -2.19
CA SER A 176 2.53 -17.55 -1.35
C SER A 176 3.67 -16.52 -1.27
N LEU A 177 4.03 -15.85 -2.37
CA LEU A 177 5.01 -14.76 -2.38
C LEU A 177 4.56 -13.64 -1.45
N ALA A 178 3.28 -13.33 -1.55
CA ALA A 178 2.72 -12.15 -0.94
C ALA A 178 2.47 -12.41 0.57
N ARG A 179 2.14 -13.65 0.99
CA ARG A 179 2.20 -14.11 2.40
C ARG A 179 3.61 -14.04 2.98
N TYR A 180 4.63 -14.34 2.19
CA TYR A 180 6.04 -14.26 2.63
C TYR A 180 6.53 -12.82 2.80
N LEU A 181 6.15 -11.93 1.88
CA LEU A 181 6.55 -10.53 1.89
C LEU A 181 5.78 -9.68 2.90
N LEU A 182 4.48 -9.92 3.10
CA LEU A 182 3.61 -9.07 3.93
C LEU A 182 4.19 -8.74 5.33
N PRO A 183 4.58 -9.73 6.18
CA PRO A 183 5.10 -9.41 7.51
C PRO A 183 6.40 -8.60 7.46
N ARG A 184 7.26 -8.84 6.47
CA ARG A 184 8.52 -8.11 6.27
C ARG A 184 8.29 -6.67 5.82
N LEU A 185 7.36 -6.47 4.89
CA LEU A 185 7.01 -5.13 4.40
C LEU A 185 6.32 -4.30 5.48
N VAL A 186 5.47 -4.92 6.30
CA VAL A 186 4.86 -4.25 7.45
C VAL A 186 5.95 -3.83 8.44
N ALA A 187 6.88 -4.73 8.78
CA ALA A 187 8.01 -4.39 9.64
C ALA A 187 8.84 -3.23 9.08
N PHE A 188 9.13 -3.23 7.78
CA PHE A 188 9.86 -2.16 7.09
C PHE A 188 9.14 -0.81 7.16
N VAL A 189 7.83 -0.78 6.92
CA VAL A 189 7.03 0.46 6.95
C VAL A 189 6.88 0.97 8.39
N THR A 190 6.75 0.08 9.36
CA THR A 190 6.61 0.45 10.79
C THR A 190 7.91 0.93 11.43
N ASN A 191 9.05 0.47 10.91
CA ASN A 191 10.34 0.89 11.44
C ASN A 191 10.72 2.26 10.84
N THR A 192 10.38 3.31 11.58
CA THR A 192 10.64 4.70 11.18
C THR A 192 12.01 5.22 11.65
N ASP A 193 12.79 4.42 12.39
CA ASP A 193 14.10 4.84 12.92
C ASP A 193 15.16 5.11 11.83
N PRO A 194 15.30 4.28 10.77
CA PRO A 194 16.26 4.55 9.70
C PRO A 194 15.81 5.71 8.80
N GLU A 195 16.75 6.31 8.06
CA GLU A 195 16.41 7.19 6.92
C GLU A 195 15.56 6.42 5.88
N ASP A 196 14.61 7.08 5.22
CA ASP A 196 13.76 6.47 4.17
C ASP A 196 14.34 6.73 2.76
N PRO A 197 15.22 5.85 2.24
CA PRO A 197 15.86 6.04 0.95
C PRO A 197 14.83 6.05 -0.19
N GLU A 198 14.94 7.05 -1.07
CA GLU A 198 14.04 7.24 -2.22
C GLU A 198 12.54 7.20 -1.86
N ARG A 199 12.20 7.41 -0.58
CA ARG A 199 10.85 7.43 -0.04
C ARG A 199 10.10 6.09 -0.21
N ALA A 200 10.83 5.00 -0.08
CA ALA A 200 10.32 3.65 -0.31
C ALA A 200 9.24 3.23 0.68
N ARG A 201 9.26 3.71 1.95
CA ARG A 201 8.22 3.36 2.93
C ARG A 201 6.84 3.78 2.48
N ALA A 202 6.71 4.99 1.96
CA ALA A 202 5.43 5.50 1.47
C ALA A 202 4.92 4.72 0.25
N LEU A 203 5.80 4.35 -0.69
CA LEU A 203 5.44 3.52 -1.85
C LEU A 203 4.99 2.10 -1.43
N VAL A 204 5.67 1.50 -0.45
CA VAL A 204 5.31 0.19 0.09
C VAL A 204 4.00 0.28 0.88
N ALA A 205 3.83 1.29 1.74
CA ALA A 205 2.60 1.52 2.48
C ALA A 205 1.39 1.65 1.54
N GLN A 206 1.54 2.42 0.47
CA GLN A 206 0.55 2.57 -0.58
C GLN A 206 0.23 1.25 -1.29
N THR A 207 1.24 0.42 -1.56
CA THR A 207 1.03 -0.90 -2.15
C THR A 207 0.21 -1.81 -1.21
N LEU A 208 0.55 -1.80 0.08
CA LEU A 208 -0.14 -2.62 1.09
C LEU A 208 -1.61 -2.22 1.24
N THR A 209 -1.93 -0.92 1.21
CA THR A 209 -3.34 -0.45 1.27
C THR A 209 -4.12 -0.82 0.01
N GLN A 210 -3.51 -0.71 -1.18
CA GLN A 210 -4.17 -1.04 -2.45
C GLN A 210 -4.47 -2.53 -2.60
N THR A 211 -3.64 -3.40 -2.02
CA THR A 211 -3.80 -4.85 -2.13
C THR A 211 -5.13 -5.32 -1.52
N ARG A 212 -5.59 -4.69 -0.44
CA ARG A 212 -6.81 -5.08 0.27
C ARG A 212 -8.10 -4.67 -0.44
N ALA A 213 -8.08 -3.56 -1.18
CA ALA A 213 -9.25 -3.10 -1.94
C ALA A 213 -9.72 -4.11 -3.00
N ARG A 214 -8.88 -5.08 -3.39
CA ARG A 214 -9.19 -6.11 -4.39
C ARG A 214 -9.89 -7.36 -3.85
N GLY A 215 -10.35 -7.36 -2.58
CA GLY A 215 -11.33 -8.34 -2.10
C GLY A 215 -10.85 -9.80 -2.01
N CYS A 216 -9.54 -10.06 -1.94
CA CYS A 216 -9.04 -11.42 -1.80
C CYS A 216 -9.17 -11.88 -0.34
N TRP A 217 -10.25 -12.62 -0.05
CA TRP A 217 -10.62 -13.12 1.28
C TRP A 217 -9.53 -13.97 1.98
N SER A 218 -8.56 -14.52 1.23
CA SER A 218 -7.41 -15.27 1.79
C SER A 218 -6.44 -14.41 2.61
N TRP A 219 -6.50 -13.07 2.48
CA TRP A 219 -5.60 -12.16 3.20
C TRP A 219 -6.11 -11.76 4.58
N ARG A 220 -7.36 -12.14 4.92
CA ARG A 220 -8.04 -11.64 6.12
C ARG A 220 -7.25 -11.95 7.40
N THR A 221 -6.67 -13.14 7.53
CA THR A 221 -5.97 -13.57 8.77
C THR A 221 -4.65 -12.82 9.03
N PRO A 222 -3.59 -12.88 8.19
CA PRO A 222 -2.34 -12.19 8.48
C PRO A 222 -2.45 -10.67 8.37
N TYR A 223 -3.36 -10.16 7.53
CA TYR A 223 -3.60 -8.72 7.41
C TYR A 223 -4.34 -8.18 8.65
N GLN A 224 -5.24 -8.95 9.29
CA GLN A 224 -5.97 -8.51 10.49
C GLN A 224 -5.06 -8.34 11.73
N GLU A 225 -3.89 -8.98 11.75
CA GLU A 225 -2.86 -8.73 12.78
C GLU A 225 -1.92 -7.57 12.40
N SER A 226 -1.69 -7.36 11.10
CA SER A 226 -0.68 -6.41 10.60
C SER A 226 -1.23 -5.03 10.23
N TRP A 227 -2.54 -4.90 10.00
CA TRP A 227 -3.14 -3.62 9.56
C TRP A 227 -3.09 -2.55 10.63
N LEU A 228 -3.18 -2.90 11.91
CA LEU A 228 -3.02 -1.94 13.00
C LEU A 228 -1.63 -1.33 12.97
N LYS A 229 -0.61 -2.16 12.73
CA LYS A 229 0.78 -1.70 12.53
C LYS A 229 0.90 -0.84 11.28
N LEU A 230 0.21 -1.19 10.20
CA LEU A 230 0.19 -0.38 8.97
C LEU A 230 -0.46 0.99 9.18
N VAL A 231 -1.61 1.06 9.87
CA VAL A 231 -2.26 2.33 10.19
C VAL A 231 -1.40 3.16 11.12
N ASP A 232 -0.80 2.55 12.14
CA ASP A 232 0.11 3.22 13.06
C ASP A 232 1.32 3.81 12.32
N ALA A 233 1.90 3.05 11.39
CA ALA A 233 3.01 3.50 10.57
C ALA A 233 2.63 4.61 9.58
N ILE A 234 1.50 4.47 8.87
CA ILE A 234 0.98 5.52 7.98
C ILE A 234 0.73 6.79 8.78
N ALA A 235 0.16 6.68 9.98
CA ALA A 235 -0.05 7.81 10.85
C ALA A 235 1.25 8.48 11.31
N SER A 236 2.27 7.69 11.68
CA SER A 236 3.59 8.22 12.01
C SER A 236 4.24 8.93 10.81
N LEU A 237 4.06 8.40 9.60
CA LEU A 237 4.49 9.05 8.36
C LEU A 237 3.73 10.35 8.07
N ILE A 238 2.44 10.42 8.43
CA ILE A 238 1.59 11.61 8.32
C ILE A 238 2.00 12.67 9.34
N GLU A 239 2.32 12.29 10.58
CA GLU A 239 2.82 13.18 11.64
C GLU A 239 4.18 13.79 11.29
N GLN A 240 5.00 13.11 10.49
CA GLN A 240 6.25 13.65 9.93
C GLN A 240 6.04 14.70 8.82
N ASP A 241 4.78 15.02 8.50
CA ASP A 241 4.33 16.19 7.74
C ASP A 241 4.91 16.34 6.33
N SER A 242 5.21 15.23 5.67
CA SER A 242 5.67 15.27 4.28
C SER A 242 4.48 15.33 3.32
N GLU A 243 4.35 16.42 2.54
CA GLU A 243 3.42 16.54 1.41
C GLU A 243 3.48 15.31 0.49
N PHE A 244 4.65 14.69 0.41
CA PHE A 244 4.89 13.47 -0.34
C PHE A 244 4.11 12.23 0.17
N VAL A 245 3.94 12.05 1.47
CA VAL A 245 3.13 10.94 1.99
C VAL A 245 1.70 11.08 1.47
N PHE A 246 1.19 12.31 1.36
CA PHE A 246 -0.13 12.56 0.79
C PHE A 246 -0.18 12.31 -0.73
N ASP A 247 0.85 12.70 -1.50
CA ASP A 247 0.91 12.41 -2.93
C ASP A 247 1.01 10.90 -3.21
N ALA A 248 1.84 10.19 -2.46
CA ALA A 248 1.96 8.73 -2.52
C ALA A 248 0.63 8.06 -2.11
N LEU A 249 0.02 8.50 -1.01
CA LEU A 249 -1.27 7.99 -0.57
C LEU A 249 -2.43 8.33 -1.52
N ASP A 250 -2.32 9.35 -2.36
CA ASP A 250 -3.33 9.64 -3.39
C ASP A 250 -3.13 8.88 -4.70
N GLY A 251 -2.01 8.20 -4.87
CA GLY A 251 -1.69 7.55 -6.14
C GLY A 251 -1.31 8.52 -7.24
N LYS A 252 -0.91 9.75 -6.89
CA LYS A 252 -0.22 10.62 -7.83
C LYS A 252 1.19 10.07 -8.01
N GLU A 253 1.46 9.47 -9.16
CA GLU A 253 2.83 9.12 -9.52
C GLU A 253 3.67 10.40 -9.51
N VAL A 254 4.80 10.38 -8.80
CA VAL A 254 5.78 11.46 -8.87
C VAL A 254 6.52 11.31 -10.20
N ASP A 255 5.81 11.67 -11.27
CA ASP A 255 6.40 11.89 -12.56
C ASP A 255 7.11 13.24 -12.48
N GLY A 256 8.43 13.21 -12.59
CA GLY A 256 9.22 14.41 -12.55
C GLY A 256 8.94 15.29 -13.77
N LEU A 257 8.82 16.60 -13.51
CA LEU A 257 8.79 17.75 -14.44
C LEU A 257 7.42 18.42 -14.63
N ALA A 258 7.06 19.26 -13.66
CA ALA A 258 6.54 20.61 -13.92
C ALA A 258 6.67 21.47 -12.65
N THR A 259 7.79 22.18 -12.55
CA THR A 259 7.90 23.36 -11.70
C THR A 259 6.95 24.44 -12.23
N ASN A 260 5.93 24.79 -11.45
CA ASN A 260 5.44 26.17 -11.40
C ASN A 260 5.10 26.50 -9.95
N GLY A 261 5.90 27.40 -9.39
CA GLY A 261 5.83 27.77 -8.00
C GLY A 261 4.57 28.54 -7.64
N SER A 262 4.05 28.26 -6.45
CA SER A 262 3.38 29.26 -5.64
C SER A 262 3.92 29.12 -4.22
N GLY A 263 4.82 30.02 -3.83
CA GLY A 263 5.17 30.17 -2.42
C GLY A 263 3.94 30.62 -1.64
N LYS A 264 3.67 29.97 -0.51
CA LYS A 264 2.80 30.47 0.56
C LYS A 264 3.36 30.01 1.90
N GLY A 265 3.35 30.93 2.87
CA GLY A 265 4.03 30.83 4.17
C GLY A 265 3.49 29.74 5.12
N PRO A 266 3.77 29.83 6.43
CA PRO A 266 3.54 28.75 7.41
C PRO A 266 2.08 28.67 7.84
N ASP A 267 1.14 28.75 6.89
CA ASP A 267 -0.28 28.53 7.14
C ASP A 267 -0.62 27.13 6.64
N ILE A 268 -0.95 26.25 7.57
CA ILE A 268 -1.14 24.82 7.34
C ILE A 268 -2.29 24.66 6.32
N ASN A 269 -1.93 24.38 5.07
CA ASN A 269 -2.87 24.18 3.98
C ASN A 269 -3.53 22.80 4.15
N TYR A 270 -4.63 22.75 4.90
CA TYR A 270 -5.42 21.54 5.02
C TYR A 270 -6.20 21.32 3.73
N ARG A 271 -6.20 20.08 3.26
CA ARG A 271 -6.90 19.67 2.06
C ARG A 271 -8.37 19.48 2.37
N ASP A 272 -9.26 20.06 1.56
CA ASP A 272 -10.71 19.88 1.73
C ASP A 272 -11.16 18.44 1.37
N GLU A 273 -10.43 17.79 0.46
CA GLU A 273 -10.67 16.41 0.03
C GLU A 273 -9.94 15.39 0.91
N PRO A 274 -10.58 14.26 1.26
CA PRO A 274 -9.93 13.16 1.94
C PRO A 274 -8.88 12.51 1.05
N VAL A 275 -7.84 11.93 1.67
CA VAL A 275 -6.83 11.12 0.98
C VAL A 275 -7.50 9.89 0.34
N ALA A 276 -7.04 9.43 -0.83
CA ALA A 276 -7.71 8.38 -1.61
C ALA A 276 -8.03 7.09 -0.83
N PHE A 277 -7.23 6.74 0.18
CA PHE A 277 -7.45 5.55 1.03
C PHE A 277 -8.22 5.82 2.33
N PHE A 278 -8.61 7.06 2.62
CA PHE A 278 -9.32 7.42 3.85
C PHE A 278 -10.51 6.50 4.10
N PHE A 279 -11.41 6.36 3.13
CA PHE A 279 -12.61 5.52 3.29
C PHE A 279 -12.30 4.04 3.49
N VAL A 280 -11.19 3.54 2.93
CA VAL A 280 -10.77 2.15 3.11
C VAL A 280 -10.26 1.94 4.53
N LEU A 281 -9.36 2.80 5.00
CA LEU A 281 -8.80 2.70 6.36
C LEU A 281 -9.86 2.97 7.43
N PHE A 282 -10.67 4.02 7.23
CA PHE A 282 -11.81 4.36 8.07
C PHE A 282 -12.82 3.22 8.13
N GLY A 283 -13.24 2.69 6.97
CA GLY A 283 -14.20 1.59 6.92
C GLY A 283 -13.71 0.33 7.64
N ILE A 284 -12.42 -0.02 7.52
CA ILE A 284 -11.83 -1.16 8.23
C ILE A 284 -11.81 -0.93 9.75
N ALA A 285 -11.36 0.25 10.19
CA ALA A 285 -11.32 0.58 11.61
C ALA A 285 -12.73 0.64 12.21
N PHE A 286 -13.68 1.22 11.46
CA PHE A 286 -15.08 1.33 11.83
C PHE A 286 -15.75 -0.05 11.92
N GLU A 287 -15.61 -0.90 10.90
CA GLU A 287 -16.15 -2.27 10.91
C GLU A 287 -15.58 -3.06 12.09
N ALA A 288 -14.27 -2.97 12.34
CA ALA A 288 -13.64 -3.67 13.45
C ALA A 288 -14.17 -3.24 14.82
N LEU A 289 -14.45 -1.94 15.03
CA LEU A 289 -15.06 -1.42 16.25
C LEU A 289 -16.58 -1.68 16.34
N ALA A 290 -17.26 -1.72 15.19
CA ALA A 290 -18.71 -1.93 15.08
C ALA A 290 -19.11 -3.39 15.30
N THR A 291 -18.27 -4.33 14.87
CA THR A 291 -18.53 -5.76 15.00
C THR A 291 -18.45 -6.15 16.47
N ARG A 292 -19.56 -6.64 17.04
CA ARG A 292 -19.55 -7.22 18.40
C ARG A 292 -18.87 -8.58 18.34
N PRO A 293 -17.73 -8.82 19.00
CA PRO A 293 -17.26 -10.18 19.18
C PRO A 293 -18.25 -10.87 20.12
N GLY A 294 -19.01 -11.81 19.55
CA GLY A 294 -19.82 -12.71 20.35
C GLY A 294 -18.91 -13.53 21.25
N GLN A 295 -18.86 -13.14 22.52
CA GLN A 295 -18.61 -13.95 23.72
C GLN A 295 -17.30 -14.78 23.77
N THR A 296 -16.55 -14.57 24.85
CA THR A 296 -15.33 -15.28 25.31
C THR A 296 -13.98 -14.77 24.76
N ASP A 297 -13.57 -13.57 25.19
CA ASP A 297 -12.20 -13.25 25.68
C ASP A 297 -12.07 -11.73 25.95
N SER A 298 -12.47 -11.32 27.16
CA SER A 298 -12.86 -9.93 27.45
C SER A 298 -11.71 -8.91 27.57
N LEU A 299 -10.47 -9.35 27.85
CA LEU A 299 -9.33 -8.44 28.06
C LEU A 299 -8.52 -8.21 26.77
N ALA A 300 -8.23 -9.27 26.02
CA ALA A 300 -7.55 -9.17 24.72
C ALA A 300 -8.36 -8.33 23.71
N THR A 301 -9.68 -8.44 23.77
CA THR A 301 -10.60 -7.64 22.94
C THR A 301 -10.57 -6.15 23.31
N GLN A 302 -10.44 -5.81 24.60
CA GLN A 302 -10.39 -4.42 25.05
C GLN A 302 -9.08 -3.74 24.65
N GLU A 303 -7.94 -4.44 24.77
CA GLU A 303 -6.64 -3.94 24.28
C GLU A 303 -6.65 -3.76 22.75
N GLN A 304 -7.27 -4.69 22.02
CA GLN A 304 -7.43 -4.58 20.58
C GLN A 304 -8.34 -3.41 20.19
N ASN A 305 -9.49 -3.23 20.86
CA ASN A 305 -10.39 -2.10 20.64
C ASN A 305 -9.70 -0.77 20.90
N LEU A 306 -8.90 -0.69 21.97
CA LEU A 306 -8.11 0.49 22.29
C LEU A 306 -7.06 0.79 21.21
N ALA A 307 -6.36 -0.24 20.71
CA ALA A 307 -5.40 -0.08 19.61
C ALA A 307 -6.09 0.39 18.31
N ILE A 308 -7.25 -0.19 17.98
CA ILE A 308 -8.06 0.24 16.82
C ILE A 308 -8.54 1.68 16.99
N LEU A 309 -8.99 2.06 18.17
CA LEU A 309 -9.49 3.41 18.42
C LEU A 309 -8.36 4.46 18.34
N ARG A 310 -7.16 4.13 18.80
CA ARG A 310 -5.96 4.97 18.61
C ARG A 310 -5.60 5.11 17.12
N ALA A 311 -5.73 4.03 16.35
CA ALA A 311 -5.59 4.06 14.90
C ALA A 311 -6.67 4.93 14.23
N LEU A 312 -7.93 4.84 14.68
CA LEU A 312 -9.02 5.67 14.20
C LEU A 312 -8.76 7.16 14.47
N LYS A 313 -8.29 7.51 15.67
CA LYS A 313 -7.86 8.89 16.01
C LYS A 313 -6.87 9.43 14.98
N LYS A 314 -5.89 8.62 14.60
CA LYS A 314 -4.86 8.99 13.63
C LYS A 314 -5.43 9.14 12.20
N ILE A 315 -6.34 8.25 11.79
CA ILE A 315 -7.03 8.33 10.49
C ILE A 315 -7.93 9.56 10.39
N LEU A 316 -8.57 9.95 11.50
CA LEU A 316 -9.45 11.12 11.57
C LEU A 316 -8.70 12.46 11.60
N HIS A 317 -7.37 12.44 11.61
CA HIS A 317 -6.56 13.65 11.58
C HIS A 317 -6.95 14.55 10.38
N PRO A 318 -7.06 15.88 10.54
CA PRO A 318 -7.64 16.75 9.50
C PRO A 318 -6.91 16.71 8.16
N ARG A 319 -5.60 16.40 8.15
CA ARG A 319 -4.82 16.24 6.91
C ARG A 319 -5.17 14.98 6.12
N VAL A 320 -5.82 14.00 6.75
CA VAL A 320 -6.13 12.68 6.19
C VAL A 320 -7.61 12.59 5.81
N SER A 321 -8.49 12.98 6.73
CA SER A 321 -9.93 12.95 6.56
C SER A 321 -10.48 14.16 5.79
N GLY A 322 -9.73 15.27 5.74
CA GLY A 322 -10.20 16.52 5.14
C GLY A 322 -11.54 16.93 5.74
N HIS A 323 -12.52 17.19 4.88
CA HIS A 323 -13.91 17.42 5.30
C HIS A 323 -14.82 16.20 5.19
N ALA A 324 -14.29 15.03 4.83
CA ALA A 324 -15.10 13.82 4.64
C ALA A 324 -15.77 13.32 5.93
N ILE A 325 -15.12 13.52 7.08
CA ILE A 325 -15.69 13.13 8.38
C ILE A 325 -16.92 13.96 8.77
N TYR A 326 -17.02 15.20 8.28
CA TYR A 326 -18.13 16.12 8.58
C TYR A 326 -19.33 15.94 7.63
N ARG A 327 -19.28 14.96 6.72
CA ARG A 327 -20.45 14.59 5.92
C ARG A 327 -21.46 13.86 6.81
N ASP A 328 -22.72 14.28 6.77
CA ASP A 328 -23.78 13.82 7.68
C ASP A 328 -23.80 12.31 7.92
N ALA A 329 -23.81 11.51 6.85
CA ALA A 329 -23.87 10.05 6.95
C ALA A 329 -22.64 9.42 7.64
N ILE A 330 -21.47 10.02 7.52
CA ILE A 330 -20.23 9.50 8.13
C ILE A 330 -20.14 10.00 9.57
N PHE A 331 -20.51 11.26 9.79
CA PHE A 331 -20.51 11.88 11.09
C PHE A 331 -21.48 11.18 12.05
N SER A 332 -22.74 10.99 11.64
CA SER A 332 -23.77 10.34 12.47
C SER A 332 -23.37 8.92 12.87
N GLU A 333 -22.92 8.11 11.92
CA GLU A 333 -22.44 6.74 12.17
C GLU A 333 -21.21 6.72 13.10
N THR A 334 -20.29 7.67 12.94
CA THR A 334 -19.13 7.82 13.83
C THR A 334 -19.58 8.19 15.25
N MET A 335 -20.51 9.13 15.39
CA MET A 335 -21.01 9.55 16.70
C MET A 335 -21.78 8.42 17.39
N ASP A 336 -22.61 7.68 16.67
CA ASP A 336 -23.32 6.50 17.20
C ASP A 336 -22.35 5.40 17.65
N LEU A 337 -21.27 5.18 16.89
CA LEU A 337 -20.21 4.26 17.25
C LEU A 337 -19.52 4.68 18.55
N LEU A 338 -19.09 5.94 18.65
CA LEU A 338 -18.38 6.47 19.80
C LEU A 338 -19.29 6.50 21.04
N ASP A 339 -20.55 6.92 20.91
CA ASP A 339 -21.54 6.92 21.99
C ASP A 339 -21.71 5.51 22.58
N ARG A 340 -21.82 4.51 21.72
CA ARG A 340 -21.89 3.10 22.14
C ARG A 340 -20.63 2.69 22.90
N LEU A 341 -19.44 3.00 22.38
CA LEU A 341 -18.17 2.63 23.04
C LEU A 341 -18.01 3.33 24.39
N VAL A 342 -18.43 4.58 24.54
CA VAL A 342 -18.43 5.28 25.84
C VAL A 342 -19.28 4.54 26.87
N LEU A 343 -20.42 3.99 26.47
CA LEU A 343 -21.33 3.26 27.37
C LEU A 343 -20.89 1.83 27.68
N THR A 344 -20.07 1.20 26.83
CA THR A 344 -19.73 -0.23 26.96
C THR A 344 -18.28 -0.50 27.37
N GLU A 345 -17.35 0.43 27.17
CA GLU A 345 -15.91 0.21 27.34
C GLU A 345 -15.33 0.93 28.58
N GLY A 346 -14.10 0.57 28.96
CA GLY A 346 -13.39 1.13 30.12
C GLY A 346 -12.83 2.54 29.92
N LEU A 347 -12.27 3.11 31.00
CA LEU A 347 -11.77 4.49 31.07
C LEU A 347 -10.69 4.81 30.01
N ASP A 348 -9.82 3.86 29.67
CA ASP A 348 -8.76 4.07 28.68
C ASP A 348 -9.33 4.33 27.28
N VAL A 349 -10.40 3.62 26.92
CA VAL A 349 -11.11 3.79 25.64
C VAL A 349 -11.82 5.14 25.63
N GLN A 350 -12.55 5.47 26.70
CA GLN A 350 -13.22 6.75 26.86
C GLN A 350 -12.26 7.94 26.76
N GLY A 351 -11.05 7.82 27.31
CA GLY A 351 -10.01 8.85 27.19
C GLY A 351 -9.65 9.14 25.72
N VAL A 352 -9.44 8.11 24.91
CA VAL A 352 -9.16 8.27 23.47
C VAL A 352 -10.37 8.85 22.73
N ILE A 353 -11.61 8.50 23.11
CA ILE A 353 -12.82 9.10 22.52
C ILE A 353 -12.88 10.61 22.78
N VAL A 354 -12.55 11.05 24.00
CA VAL A 354 -12.49 12.48 24.33
C VAL A 354 -11.43 13.20 23.50
N GLU A 355 -10.27 12.56 23.28
CA GLU A 355 -9.23 13.13 22.41
C GLU A 355 -9.69 13.26 20.95
N ILE A 356 -10.40 12.25 20.43
CA ILE A 356 -10.99 12.28 19.08
C ILE A 356 -12.02 13.41 18.98
N ALA A 357 -12.98 13.47 19.91
CA ALA A 357 -14.03 14.48 19.92
C ALA A 357 -13.44 15.90 20.02
N ARG A 358 -12.45 16.10 20.90
CA ARG A 358 -11.71 17.36 21.01
C ARG A 358 -11.01 17.72 19.70
N ALA A 359 -10.33 16.76 19.06
CA ALA A 359 -9.63 17.01 17.80
C ALA A 359 -10.62 17.46 16.71
N LEU A 360 -11.74 16.73 16.54
CA LEU A 360 -12.78 17.05 15.57
C LEU A 360 -13.46 18.40 15.82
N CYS A 361 -13.67 18.78 17.09
CA CYS A 361 -14.20 20.10 17.44
C CYS A 361 -13.23 21.22 17.04
N VAL A 362 -11.94 21.08 17.35
CA VAL A 362 -10.93 22.12 17.08
C VAL A 362 -10.67 22.26 15.58
N SER A 363 -10.74 21.15 14.84
CA SER A 363 -10.56 21.15 13.39
C SER A 363 -11.82 21.45 12.59
N HIS A 364 -12.97 21.64 13.25
CA HIS A 364 -14.25 21.85 12.58
C HIS A 364 -14.20 23.08 11.65
N PRO A 365 -14.73 22.99 10.41
CA PRO A 365 -14.73 24.12 9.46
C PRO A 365 -15.24 25.43 10.07
N SER A 366 -16.31 25.36 10.86
CA SER A 366 -16.98 26.50 11.52
C SER A 366 -16.20 27.06 12.71
N ALA A 367 -15.37 26.25 13.39
CA ALA A 367 -14.48 26.74 14.45
C ALA A 367 -13.34 27.60 13.88
N ARG A 368 -12.99 27.41 12.60
CA ARG A 368 -11.96 28.18 11.88
C ARG A 368 -12.52 29.35 11.07
N LYS A 369 -13.76 29.28 10.57
CA LYS A 369 -14.47 30.40 9.93
C LYS A 369 -14.89 31.46 10.97
N LYS A 370 -13.93 32.11 11.64
CA LYS A 370 -14.23 33.16 12.64
C LYS A 370 -14.84 34.45 12.06
N ASN A 371 -14.85 34.64 10.73
CA ASN A 371 -15.21 35.92 10.09
C ASN A 371 -16.05 35.83 8.79
N ALA A 372 -16.61 34.66 8.42
CA ALA A 372 -17.44 34.57 7.21
C ALA A 372 -18.92 34.55 7.61
N ALA A 373 -19.57 35.71 7.45
CA ALA A 373 -21.02 35.81 7.53
C ALA A 373 -21.64 35.06 6.34
N ASP A 374 -22.73 34.34 6.63
CA ASP A 374 -23.72 33.85 5.68
C ASP A 374 -23.30 32.65 4.78
N ASP A 375 -23.23 31.46 5.38
CA ASP A 375 -23.32 30.18 4.67
C ASP A 375 -24.49 29.40 5.28
N GLY A 376 -25.43 28.92 4.45
CA GLY A 376 -26.65 28.21 4.87
C GLY A 376 -26.44 26.91 5.66
N ASN A 377 -25.20 26.46 5.84
CA ASN A 377 -24.81 25.27 6.62
C ASN A 377 -24.49 25.56 8.10
N LEU A 378 -24.64 26.80 8.56
CA LEU A 378 -24.38 27.18 9.96
C LEU A 378 -25.20 26.35 10.97
N SER A 379 -26.42 25.92 10.61
CA SER A 379 -27.26 25.11 11.49
C SER A 379 -26.67 23.71 11.70
N ASP A 380 -26.37 23.01 10.61
CA ASP A 380 -25.84 21.64 10.64
C ASP A 380 -24.46 21.61 11.33
N ASP A 381 -23.62 22.59 11.02
CA ASP A 381 -22.32 22.80 11.66
C ASP A 381 -22.41 22.96 13.19
N ILE A 382 -23.43 23.68 13.68
CA ILE A 382 -23.68 23.89 15.11
C ILE A 382 -24.19 22.60 15.75
N GLU A 383 -25.08 21.87 15.08
CA GLU A 383 -25.57 20.56 15.55
C GLU A 383 -24.41 19.57 15.71
N GLN A 384 -23.51 19.47 14.73
CA GLN A 384 -22.32 18.62 14.80
C GLN A 384 -21.42 18.98 15.99
N LEU A 385 -21.19 20.28 16.24
CA LEU A 385 -20.42 20.73 17.42
C LEU A 385 -21.13 20.40 18.75
N PHE A 386 -22.46 20.49 18.81
CA PHE A 386 -23.22 20.06 19.98
C PHE A 386 -23.12 18.56 20.21
N GLU A 387 -23.14 17.73 19.16
CA GLU A 387 -22.97 16.28 19.30
C GLU A 387 -21.58 15.91 19.82
N LEU A 388 -20.52 16.52 19.29
CA LEU A 388 -19.16 16.31 19.78
C LEU A 388 -18.99 16.80 21.24
N THR A 389 -19.68 17.88 21.61
CA THR A 389 -19.68 18.34 23.01
C THR A 389 -20.47 17.38 23.90
N ARG A 390 -21.59 16.83 23.40
CA ARG A 390 -22.44 15.88 24.10
C ARG A 390 -21.67 14.62 24.49
N ILE A 391 -20.83 14.08 23.60
CA ILE A 391 -20.05 12.88 23.93
C ILE A 391 -18.97 13.15 24.98
N ILE A 392 -18.32 14.33 24.95
CA ILE A 392 -17.36 14.74 26.00
C ILE A 392 -18.07 14.86 27.35
N VAL A 393 -19.25 15.49 27.37
CA VAL A 393 -20.10 15.59 28.57
C VAL A 393 -20.58 14.22 29.04
N LEU A 394 -20.87 13.29 28.13
CA LEU A 394 -21.26 11.92 28.47
C LEU A 394 -20.13 11.19 29.22
N VAL A 395 -18.90 11.29 28.75
CA VAL A 395 -17.72 10.73 29.42
C VAL A 395 -17.50 11.37 30.78
N LEU A 396 -17.58 12.71 30.88
CA LEU A 396 -17.48 13.44 32.15
C LEU A 396 -18.56 13.00 33.14
N SER A 397 -19.80 12.84 32.67
CA SER A 397 -20.94 12.41 33.49
C SER A 397 -20.75 11.00 34.01
N ALA A 398 -20.28 10.08 33.15
CA ALA A 398 -19.96 8.71 33.51
C ALA A 398 -18.81 8.64 34.53
N ALA A 399 -17.75 9.43 34.35
CA ALA A 399 -16.60 9.47 35.26
C ALA A 399 -16.93 10.07 36.64
N ILE A 400 -17.81 11.07 36.69
CA ILE A 400 -18.21 11.76 37.94
C ILE A 400 -19.36 11.01 38.64
N GLY A 401 -19.96 9.99 38.02
CA GLY A 401 -21.08 9.22 38.57
C GLY A 401 -22.41 9.98 38.58
N ILE A 402 -22.53 11.05 37.79
CA ILE A 402 -23.74 11.86 37.67
C ILE A 402 -24.51 11.39 36.43
N HIS A 403 -25.66 10.74 36.62
CA HIS A 403 -26.58 10.43 35.53
C HIS A 403 -27.22 11.72 34.98
N ILE A 404 -26.58 12.38 34.01
CA ILE A 404 -27.22 13.45 33.24
C ILE A 404 -28.19 12.81 32.25
N GLY A 405 -29.46 12.77 32.60
CA GLY A 405 -30.53 12.33 31.70
C GLY A 405 -30.59 13.21 30.45
N ARG A 406 -30.79 12.58 29.28
CA ARG A 406 -30.88 13.09 27.89
C ARG A 406 -31.67 14.39 27.61
N ARG A 407 -32.25 15.08 28.60
CA ARG A 407 -33.20 16.20 28.42
C ARG A 407 -32.64 17.61 28.62
N THR A 408 -31.37 17.79 28.97
CA THR A 408 -30.87 19.12 29.36
C THR A 408 -30.29 19.97 28.23
N MET A 409 -29.87 19.39 27.10
CA MET A 409 -29.28 20.16 25.99
C MET A 409 -30.32 20.78 25.04
N HIS A 410 -31.47 20.13 24.78
CA HIS A 410 -32.56 20.74 24.00
C HIS A 410 -33.18 21.99 24.64
N LYS A 411 -32.92 22.23 25.93
CA LYS A 411 -33.46 23.41 26.64
C LYS A 411 -32.63 24.68 26.42
N VAL A 412 -31.46 24.57 25.79
CA VAL A 412 -30.62 25.73 25.43
C VAL A 412 -31.05 26.32 24.08
N GLU A 413 -31.59 25.51 23.16
CA GLU A 413 -32.21 25.96 21.89
C GLU A 413 -33.36 26.97 22.11
N GLY A 414 -34.08 26.85 23.23
CA GLY A 414 -35.30 27.63 23.50
C GLY A 414 -35.08 29.02 24.13
N ARG A 415 -33.84 29.48 24.32
CA ARG A 415 -33.58 30.79 24.96
C ARG A 415 -32.50 31.61 24.25
N ARG A 416 -32.85 32.13 23.07
CA ARG A 416 -32.44 33.40 22.43
C ARG A 416 -33.16 33.36 21.07
N VAL A 417 -34.13 34.20 20.75
CA VAL A 417 -34.13 35.67 20.71
C VAL A 417 -35.60 36.14 20.73
N LEU A 418 -35.90 37.12 21.60
CA LEU A 418 -37.14 37.92 21.73
C LEU A 418 -38.46 37.19 22.01
#